data_AF-A0A6N3XBU8-F1
#
_entry.id   AF-A0A6N3XBU8-F1
#
_cell.length_a   1.000
_cell.length_b   1.000
_cell.length_c   1.000
_cell.angle_alpha   90.00
_cell.angle_beta   90.00
_cell.angle_gamma   90.00
#
_symmetry.space_group_name_H-M   'P 1'
#
loop_
_entity.id
_entity.type
_entity.pdbx_description
1 polymer ?
#
loop_
_entity_poly.entity_id
_entity_poly.type
_entity_poly.pdbx_seq_one_letter_code
_entity_poly.pdbx_strand_id
1 'polypeptide(L)'
;LMLFAVVGLLVNGFRGAMANAGTMGSSNNVMAERDGPVTIAQVQIGLLASARQLQQDLRQQAATADTSTATGLQRLLQDVTLALLRNPEYWVYGNGEAGQVGFPVAEATFNRLSMTERSKLDGETTINVAGQRSHNHGDAGQSSNANEYIAVTLLVASRSPIRLAKIATTNDLQTTLRLLGSIPSGDLLSLEVIWQPDGNGDVLTSTELVTLYPELQAL
;
A
#
# COMPACT_ATOMS: atom_id res chain seq x y z
N LEU A 1 -20.74 11.39 5.46
CA LEU A 1 -20.54 9.98 5.06
C LEU A 1 -19.16 9.92 4.44
N MET A 2 -18.12 9.58 5.20
CA MET A 2 -16.74 9.53 4.69
C MET A 2 -16.57 8.20 3.95
N LEU A 3 -16.54 8.28 2.62
CA LEU A 3 -16.13 7.18 1.76
C LEU A 3 -14.62 7.13 1.84
N PHE A 4 -14.10 6.22 2.66
CA PHE A 4 -12.70 5.82 2.60
C PHE A 4 -12.52 5.01 1.31
N ALA A 5 -11.71 5.46 0.36
CA ALA A 5 -11.17 4.58 -0.68
C ALA A 5 -10.01 3.76 -0.09
N VAL A 6 -10.33 3.00 0.96
CA VAL A 6 -9.50 1.89 1.40
C VAL A 6 -9.72 0.79 0.38
N VAL A 7 -8.73 0.54 -0.46
CA VAL A 7 -8.64 -0.69 -1.25
C VAL A 7 -7.93 -1.72 -0.38
N GLY A 8 -8.54 -1.95 0.77
CA GLY A 8 -8.17 -3.01 1.69
C GLY A 8 -9.22 -4.07 1.58
N LEU A 9 -9.20 -4.83 0.48
CA LEU A 9 -9.94 -6.07 0.45
C LEU A 9 -9.26 -7.05 1.40
N LEU A 10 -10.00 -7.49 2.42
CA LEU A 10 -9.62 -8.61 3.26
C LEU A 10 -9.61 -9.88 2.40
N VAL A 11 -8.41 -10.36 2.04
CA VAL A 11 -8.26 -11.56 1.21
C VAL A 11 -8.40 -12.82 2.07
N ASN A 12 -9.23 -13.71 1.55
CA ASN A 12 -9.67 -15.02 2.03
C ASN A 12 -8.54 -16.06 2.30
N GLY A 13 -7.26 -15.67 2.21
CA GLY A 13 -6.10 -16.57 2.31
C GLY A 13 -5.96 -17.25 3.67
N PHE A 14 -6.35 -16.57 4.76
CA PHE A 14 -6.36 -17.15 6.10
C PHE A 14 -7.60 -18.03 6.36
N ARG A 15 -8.74 -17.74 5.73
CA ARG A 15 -10.01 -18.45 5.97
C ARG A 15 -10.09 -19.83 5.33
N GLY A 16 -9.35 -20.07 4.25
CA GLY A 16 -9.29 -21.41 3.62
C GLY A 16 -8.78 -22.49 4.59
N ALA A 17 -7.92 -22.13 5.54
CA ALA A 17 -7.44 -23.03 6.59
C ALA A 17 -8.43 -23.20 7.76
N MET A 18 -9.28 -22.19 8.02
CA MET A 18 -10.21 -22.20 9.16
C MET A 18 -11.60 -22.77 8.82
N ALA A 19 -12.03 -22.74 7.55
CA ALA A 19 -13.33 -23.28 7.13
C ALA A 19 -13.44 -24.81 7.24
N ASN A 20 -12.30 -25.53 7.31
CA ASN A 20 -12.27 -26.98 7.57
C ASN A 20 -12.19 -27.33 9.07
N ALA A 21 -12.17 -26.35 9.98
CA ALA A 21 -12.04 -26.58 11.43
C ALA A 21 -13.37 -26.94 12.13
N GLY A 22 -14.42 -27.29 11.36
CA GLY A 22 -15.75 -27.64 11.88
C GLY A 22 -15.95 -29.12 12.21
N THR A 23 -14.94 -29.98 12.11
CA THR A 23 -15.08 -31.42 12.36
C THR A 23 -14.10 -31.89 13.45
N MET A 24 -14.70 -32.38 14.54
CA MET A 24 -14.13 -32.98 15.74
C MET A 24 -12.74 -33.65 15.59
N GLY A 25 -11.84 -33.33 16.54
CA GLY A 25 -10.79 -34.25 16.98
C GLY A 25 -9.36 -33.73 16.90
N SER A 26 -8.88 -33.15 18.00
CA SER A 26 -7.51 -33.33 18.53
C SER A 26 -6.37 -33.43 17.49
N SER A 27 -6.04 -32.34 16.77
CA SER A 27 -4.83 -32.24 15.91
C SER A 27 -4.44 -30.79 15.56
N ASN A 28 -4.66 -29.81 16.45
CA ASN A 28 -4.46 -28.40 16.10
C ASN A 28 -2.99 -27.96 15.93
N ASN A 29 -2.01 -28.78 16.30
CA ASN A 29 -0.59 -28.37 16.24
C ASN A 29 0.15 -28.86 14.98
N VAL A 30 -0.42 -29.78 14.20
CA VAL A 30 0.26 -30.40 13.04
C VAL A 30 -0.07 -29.72 11.70
N MET A 31 -1.14 -28.92 11.67
CA MET A 31 -1.54 -28.15 10.47
C MET A 31 -0.81 -26.81 10.36
N ALA A 32 -0.48 -26.16 11.49
CA ALA A 32 0.29 -24.92 11.51
C ALA A 32 1.75 -25.11 11.04
N GLU A 33 2.29 -26.33 11.11
CA GLU A 33 3.62 -26.68 10.61
C GLU A 33 3.70 -26.88 9.08
N ARG A 34 2.57 -26.95 8.37
CA ARG A 34 2.56 -27.15 6.90
C ARG A 34 2.66 -25.87 6.10
N ASP A 35 2.23 -24.74 6.67
CA ASP A 35 2.36 -23.45 6.02
C ASP A 35 3.70 -22.82 6.41
N GLY A 36 4.57 -22.64 5.42
CA GLY A 36 5.86 -21.98 5.59
C GLY A 36 5.73 -20.53 6.09
N PRO A 37 6.84 -19.91 6.49
CA PRO A 37 6.82 -18.53 6.97
C PRO A 37 6.33 -17.56 5.88
N VAL A 38 5.65 -16.48 6.30
CA VAL A 38 5.09 -15.45 5.42
C VAL A 38 6.00 -14.24 5.42
N THR A 39 6.35 -13.74 4.25
CA THR A 39 7.00 -12.44 4.10
C THR A 39 5.96 -11.35 3.92
N ILE A 40 6.04 -10.30 4.73
CA ILE A 40 5.24 -9.09 4.61
C ILE A 40 6.17 -7.96 4.17
N ALA A 41 5.84 -7.32 3.05
CA ALA A 41 6.57 -6.19 2.48
C ALA A 41 5.69 -4.94 2.50
N GLN A 42 6.25 -3.83 2.98
CA GLN A 42 5.66 -2.49 2.95
C GLN A 42 6.54 -1.60 2.08
N VAL A 43 5.97 -1.01 1.03
CA VAL A 43 6.65 -0.05 0.16
C VAL A 43 5.86 1.24 0.17
N GLN A 44 6.51 2.34 0.52
CA GLN A 44 5.92 3.67 0.56
C GLN A 44 6.61 4.57 -0.47
N ILE A 45 5.82 5.40 -1.13
CA ILE A 45 6.27 6.25 -2.22
C ILE A 45 5.67 7.64 -2.01
N GLY A 46 6.53 8.65 -1.93
CA GLY A 46 6.13 10.05 -1.99
C GLY A 46 6.18 10.53 -3.44
N LEU A 47 5.04 10.94 -3.96
CA LEU A 47 4.83 11.36 -5.33
C LEU A 47 4.56 12.87 -5.38
N LEU A 48 4.97 13.55 -6.46
CA LEU A 48 4.51 14.91 -6.74
C LEU A 48 2.99 14.92 -6.96
N ALA A 49 2.33 15.97 -6.47
CA ALA A 49 0.88 16.14 -6.64
C ALA A 49 0.43 16.26 -8.10
N SER A 50 1.32 16.54 -9.06
CA SER A 50 1.00 16.41 -10.48
C SER A 50 0.53 15.00 -10.87
N ALA A 51 0.78 14.00 -10.03
CA ALA A 51 0.28 12.64 -10.17
C ALA A 51 -1.23 12.46 -9.82
N ARG A 52 -2.07 13.51 -9.82
CA ARG A 52 -3.52 13.36 -9.55
C ARG A 52 -4.19 12.34 -10.46
N GLN A 53 -3.74 12.24 -11.71
CA GLN A 53 -4.21 11.22 -12.65
C GLN A 53 -3.95 9.81 -12.13
N LEU A 54 -2.79 9.56 -11.50
CA LEU A 54 -2.47 8.27 -10.90
C LEU A 54 -3.44 7.90 -9.77
N GLN A 55 -3.86 8.85 -8.91
CA GLN A 55 -4.89 8.56 -7.91
C GLN A 55 -6.21 8.12 -8.54
N GLN A 56 -6.62 8.76 -9.64
CA GLN A 56 -7.83 8.38 -10.38
C GLN A 56 -7.70 6.99 -11.00
N ASP A 57 -6.54 6.71 -11.60
CA ASP A 57 -6.25 5.40 -12.19
C ASP A 57 -6.26 4.30 -11.12
N LEU A 58 -5.61 4.52 -9.98
CA LEU A 58 -5.60 3.59 -8.84
C LEU A 58 -7.02 3.36 -8.30
N ARG A 59 -7.83 4.42 -8.18
CA ARG A 59 -9.23 4.33 -7.74
C ARG A 59 -10.08 3.53 -8.73
N GLN A 60 -9.87 3.71 -10.04
CA GLN A 60 -10.57 2.96 -11.07
C GLN A 60 -10.17 1.48 -11.09
N GLN A 61 -8.87 1.19 -10.98
CA GLN A 61 -8.35 -0.18 -10.88
C GLN A 61 -8.94 -0.89 -9.66
N ALA A 62 -8.95 -0.23 -8.52
CA ALA A 62 -9.53 -0.76 -7.30
C ALA A 62 -11.03 -1.01 -7.38
N ALA A 63 -11.79 -0.11 -8.01
CA ALA A 63 -13.24 -0.25 -8.15
C ALA A 63 -13.65 -1.43 -9.04
N THR A 64 -12.75 -1.90 -9.90
CA THR A 64 -13.03 -2.96 -10.89
C THR A 64 -12.34 -4.28 -10.59
N ALA A 65 -11.43 -4.32 -9.61
CA ALA A 65 -10.67 -5.51 -9.28
C ALA A 65 -11.52 -6.55 -8.51
N ASP A 66 -11.58 -7.78 -9.02
CA ASP A 66 -12.08 -8.93 -8.27
C ASP A 66 -10.97 -9.50 -7.37
N THR A 67 -10.83 -8.91 -6.19
CA THR A 67 -9.79 -9.33 -5.23
C THR A 67 -10.24 -10.52 -4.37
N SER A 68 -11.42 -11.09 -4.60
CA SER A 68 -11.90 -12.31 -3.91
C SER A 68 -11.14 -13.57 -4.34
N THR A 69 -10.41 -13.49 -5.46
CA THR A 69 -9.57 -14.57 -6.00
C THR A 69 -8.09 -14.21 -5.98
N ALA A 70 -7.22 -15.21 -5.79
CA ALA A 70 -5.77 -15.01 -5.81
C ALA A 70 -5.28 -14.44 -7.16
N THR A 71 -5.89 -14.86 -8.27
CA THR A 71 -5.56 -14.33 -9.60
C THR A 71 -5.98 -12.88 -9.76
N GLY A 72 -7.18 -12.50 -9.30
CA GLY A 72 -7.61 -11.10 -9.39
C GLY A 72 -6.83 -10.17 -8.46
N LEU A 73 -6.43 -10.66 -7.28
CA LEU A 73 -5.50 -9.95 -6.40
C LEU A 73 -4.13 -9.70 -7.05
N GLN A 74 -3.58 -10.73 -7.71
CA GLN A 74 -2.31 -10.63 -8.42
C GLN A 74 -2.41 -9.68 -9.63
N ARG A 75 -3.55 -9.67 -10.34
CA ARG A 75 -3.80 -8.69 -11.41
C ARG A 75 -3.81 -7.27 -10.85
N LEU A 76 -4.50 -7.03 -9.74
CA LEU A 76 -4.48 -5.72 -9.08
C LEU A 76 -3.06 -5.29 -8.69
N LEU A 77 -2.26 -6.20 -8.11
CA LEU A 77 -0.85 -5.90 -7.79
C LEU A 77 -0.05 -5.49 -9.04
N GLN A 78 -0.22 -6.22 -10.15
CA GLN A 78 0.42 -5.89 -11.42
C GLN A 78 -0.05 -4.54 -11.97
N ASP A 79 -1.35 -4.29 -11.96
CA ASP A 79 -1.94 -3.06 -12.49
C ASP A 79 -1.46 -1.83 -11.71
N VAL A 80 -1.39 -1.92 -10.38
CA VAL A 80 -0.91 -0.85 -9.50
C VAL A 80 0.58 -0.63 -9.66
N THR A 81 1.39 -1.70 -9.66
CA THR A 81 2.84 -1.58 -9.85
C THR A 81 3.19 -1.04 -11.24
N LEU A 82 2.46 -1.44 -12.28
CA LEU A 82 2.62 -0.90 -13.64
C LEU A 82 2.20 0.57 -13.72
N ALA A 83 1.11 0.96 -13.07
CA ALA A 83 0.69 2.36 -13.03
C ALA A 83 1.77 3.26 -12.39
N LEU A 84 2.37 2.80 -11.29
CA LEU A 84 3.51 3.48 -10.67
C LEU A 84 4.73 3.52 -11.60
N LEU A 85 5.11 2.39 -12.19
CA LEU A 85 6.25 2.25 -13.10
C LEU A 85 6.14 3.08 -14.39
N ARG A 86 4.93 3.45 -14.81
CA ARG A 86 4.68 4.31 -15.98
C ARG A 86 4.92 5.79 -15.72
N ASN A 87 4.97 6.20 -14.45
CA ASN A 87 5.11 7.60 -14.05
C ASN A 87 6.32 7.83 -13.10
N PRO A 88 7.54 7.38 -13.46
CA PRO A 88 8.71 7.53 -12.59
C PRO A 88 9.10 8.99 -12.34
N GLU A 89 8.72 9.91 -13.22
CA GLU A 89 8.97 11.35 -13.10
C GLU A 89 8.27 12.00 -11.90
N TYR A 90 7.26 11.33 -11.32
CA TYR A 90 6.57 11.83 -10.13
C TYR A 90 7.18 11.31 -8.84
N TRP A 91 8.10 10.34 -8.87
CA TRP A 91 8.69 9.80 -7.65
C TRP A 91 9.69 10.79 -7.06
N VAL A 92 9.47 11.18 -5.81
CA VAL A 92 10.38 12.08 -5.06
C VAL A 92 10.98 11.37 -3.86
N TYR A 93 10.18 10.53 -3.22
CA TYR A 93 10.60 9.79 -2.04
C TYR A 93 10.23 8.31 -2.13
N GLY A 94 11.03 7.46 -1.49
CA GLY A 94 10.74 6.03 -1.36
C GLY A 94 11.22 5.45 -0.03
N ASN A 95 10.48 4.46 0.44
CA ASN A 95 10.89 3.57 1.52
C ASN A 95 10.40 2.15 1.23
N GLY A 96 11.13 1.15 1.68
CA GLY A 96 10.81 -0.25 1.47
C GLY A 96 11.32 -1.11 2.62
N GLU A 97 10.40 -1.82 3.26
CA GLU A 97 10.68 -2.71 4.38
C GLU A 97 10.04 -4.07 4.13
N ALA A 98 10.76 -5.15 4.45
CA ALA A 98 10.20 -6.49 4.39
C ALA A 98 10.66 -7.30 5.59
N GLY A 99 9.72 -8.03 6.19
CA GLY A 99 9.95 -8.90 7.34
C GLY A 99 9.29 -10.25 7.16
N GLN A 100 9.84 -11.28 7.78
CA GLN A 100 9.29 -12.63 7.75
C GLN A 100 8.72 -12.97 9.13
N VAL A 101 7.50 -13.53 9.14
CA VAL A 101 6.80 -13.96 10.35
C VAL A 101 6.24 -15.37 10.16
N GLY A 102 5.97 -16.07 11.27
CA GLY A 102 5.29 -17.36 11.21
C GLY A 102 3.87 -17.21 10.66
N PHE A 103 3.40 -18.20 9.89
CA PHE A 103 2.07 -18.19 9.29
C PHE A 103 0.94 -17.88 10.30
N PRO A 104 0.91 -18.45 11.53
CA PRO A 104 -0.18 -18.19 12.49
C PRO A 104 -0.32 -16.73 12.95
N VAL A 105 0.75 -15.93 12.88
CA VAL A 105 0.75 -14.52 13.30
C VAL A 105 0.76 -13.55 12.11
N ALA A 106 0.81 -14.07 10.88
CA ALA A 106 0.94 -13.25 9.67
C ALA A 106 -0.26 -12.34 9.46
N GLU A 107 -1.49 -12.84 9.66
CA GLU A 107 -2.72 -12.04 9.53
C GLU A 107 -2.75 -10.88 10.53
N ALA A 108 -2.48 -11.17 11.80
CA ALA A 108 -2.44 -10.16 12.85
C ALA A 108 -1.34 -9.11 12.59
N THR A 109 -0.19 -9.54 12.08
CA THR A 109 0.92 -8.64 11.72
C THR A 109 0.54 -7.73 10.54
N PHE A 110 -0.05 -8.30 9.48
CA PHE A 110 -0.51 -7.55 8.32
C PHE A 110 -1.58 -6.52 8.71
N ASN A 111 -2.59 -6.95 9.46
CA ASN A 111 -3.67 -6.07 9.92
C ASN A 111 -3.15 -4.93 10.81
N ARG A 112 -2.16 -5.20 11.68
CA ARG A 112 -1.54 -4.15 12.48
C ARG A 112 -0.83 -3.10 11.62
N LEU A 113 -0.03 -3.53 10.64
CA LEU A 113 0.65 -2.62 9.71
C LEU A 113 -0.37 -1.81 8.89
N SER A 114 -1.39 -2.47 8.36
CA SER A 114 -2.53 -1.85 7.68
C SER A 114 -3.18 -0.76 8.53
N MET A 115 -3.52 -1.07 9.80
CA MET A 115 -4.12 -0.10 10.71
C MET A 115 -3.18 1.07 11.04
N THR A 116 -1.87 0.83 11.19
CA THR A 116 -0.88 1.90 11.37
C THR A 116 -0.88 2.85 10.19
N GLU A 117 -0.84 2.34 8.96
CA GLU A 117 -0.86 3.17 7.75
C GLU A 117 -2.20 3.92 7.60
N ARG A 118 -3.33 3.28 7.90
CA ARG A 118 -4.64 3.92 7.86
C ARG A 118 -4.82 5.00 8.94
N SER A 119 -4.23 4.83 10.13
CA SER A 119 -4.31 5.84 11.20
C SER A 119 -3.65 7.18 10.83
N LYS A 120 -2.74 7.17 9.85
CA LYS A 120 -2.15 8.40 9.29
C LYS A 120 -3.21 9.28 8.58
N LEU A 121 -4.29 8.69 8.04
CA LEU A 121 -5.45 9.43 7.48
C LEU A 121 -6.23 10.21 8.54
N ASP A 122 -6.38 9.64 9.74
CA ASP A 122 -7.06 10.32 10.85
C ASP A 122 -6.21 11.50 11.36
N GLY A 123 -4.88 11.32 11.34
CA GLY A 123 -3.90 12.37 11.56
C GLY A 123 -4.03 13.51 10.55
N GLU A 124 -4.15 13.19 9.26
CA GLU A 124 -4.43 14.16 8.18
C GLU A 124 -5.69 14.98 8.50
N THR A 125 -6.80 14.32 8.83
CA THR A 125 -8.06 15.00 9.16
C THR A 125 -7.91 15.94 10.35
N THR A 126 -7.15 15.54 11.37
CA THR A 126 -6.92 16.36 12.57
C THR A 126 -6.04 17.58 12.26
N ILE A 127 -5.00 17.40 11.44
CA ILE A 127 -4.13 18.49 10.97
C ILE A 127 -4.92 19.45 10.07
N ASN A 128 -5.76 18.92 9.18
CA ASN A 128 -6.64 19.67 8.28
C ASN A 128 -7.74 20.47 9.00
N VAL A 129 -8.17 20.02 10.19
CA VAL A 129 -9.11 20.77 11.05
C VAL A 129 -8.39 21.88 11.83
N ALA A 130 -7.11 21.69 12.17
CA ALA A 130 -6.30 22.65 12.92
C ALA A 130 -5.62 23.72 12.02
N GLY A 131 -5.54 23.52 10.71
CA GLY A 131 -4.94 24.45 9.74
C GLY A 131 -5.80 24.61 8.50
N GLN A 132 -6.30 25.83 8.26
CA GLN A 132 -7.26 26.17 7.22
C GLN A 132 -6.87 25.71 5.80
N ARG A 133 -7.89 25.21 5.09
CA ARG A 133 -7.93 24.90 3.64
C ARG A 133 -7.06 25.86 2.81
N SER A 134 -6.08 25.32 2.09
CA SER A 134 -5.69 25.87 0.78
C SER A 134 -6.61 25.26 -0.29
N HIS A 135 -7.90 25.60 -0.24
CA HIS A 135 -8.70 25.53 -1.46
C HIS A 135 -8.49 26.84 -2.20
N ASN A 136 -7.32 27.00 -2.81
CA ASN A 136 -7.15 28.05 -3.82
C ASN A 136 -7.49 27.46 -5.19
N HIS A 137 -8.79 27.29 -5.44
CA HIS A 137 -9.31 27.36 -6.81
C HIS A 137 -9.28 28.84 -7.20
N GLY A 138 -8.14 29.31 -7.68
CA GLY A 138 -7.98 30.72 -8.01
C GLY A 138 -6.54 31.07 -8.38
N ASP A 139 -6.35 31.18 -9.70
CA ASP A 139 -5.38 32.03 -10.37
C ASP A 139 -4.09 31.39 -10.91
N ALA A 140 -3.89 31.64 -12.20
CA ALA A 140 -2.74 31.23 -12.99
C ALA A 140 -1.52 32.07 -12.57
N GLY A 141 -0.87 31.68 -11.49
CA GLY A 141 0.41 32.22 -11.04
C GLY A 141 1.42 31.10 -10.87
N GLN A 142 2.45 31.08 -11.72
CA GLN A 142 3.60 30.18 -11.60
C GLN A 142 4.33 30.40 -10.26
N SER A 143 3.88 29.74 -9.20
CA SER A 143 4.69 29.48 -8.01
C SER A 143 4.41 28.06 -7.52
N SER A 144 5.21 27.13 -8.07
CA SER A 144 5.66 25.86 -7.48
C SER A 144 4.61 24.89 -6.92
N ASN A 145 4.03 24.07 -7.81
CA ASN A 145 3.54 22.71 -7.50
C ASN A 145 4.66 21.76 -6.97
N ALA A 146 5.86 22.28 -6.69
CA ALA A 146 7.05 21.51 -6.36
C ALA A 146 7.05 20.96 -4.92
N ASN A 147 6.13 21.42 -4.07
CA ASN A 147 6.07 21.07 -2.65
C ASN A 147 4.73 20.44 -2.23
N GLU A 148 3.95 19.97 -3.20
CA GLU A 148 2.70 19.26 -2.99
C GLU A 148 2.90 17.78 -3.32
N TYR A 149 2.36 16.90 -2.49
CA TYR A 149 2.66 15.48 -2.54
C TYR A 149 1.42 14.59 -2.37
N ILE A 150 1.56 13.38 -2.86
CA ILE A 150 0.66 12.25 -2.62
C ILE A 150 1.53 11.11 -2.09
N ALA A 151 1.10 10.46 -1.01
CA ALA A 151 1.75 9.26 -0.51
C ALA A 151 1.00 8.02 -1.00
N VAL A 152 1.73 6.98 -1.40
CA VAL A 152 1.18 5.66 -1.73
C VAL A 152 1.91 4.60 -0.93
N THR A 153 1.16 3.77 -0.20
CA THR A 153 1.67 2.60 0.52
C THR A 153 1.14 1.32 -0.13
N LEU A 154 2.04 0.41 -0.47
CA LEU A 154 1.76 -0.97 -0.87
C LEU A 154 2.12 -1.90 0.28
N LEU A 155 1.16 -2.67 0.78
CA LEU A 155 1.40 -3.72 1.76
C LEU A 155 1.09 -5.08 1.12
N VAL A 156 2.08 -5.97 1.10
CA VAL A 156 2.02 -7.25 0.39
C VAL A 156 2.42 -8.38 1.33
N ALA A 157 1.58 -9.41 1.46
CA ALA A 157 1.93 -10.66 2.13
C ALA A 157 2.13 -11.77 1.10
N SER A 158 3.24 -12.49 1.20
CA SER A 158 3.62 -13.55 0.27
C SER A 158 4.18 -14.78 0.98
N ARG A 159 3.92 -15.97 0.45
CA ARG A 159 4.58 -17.23 0.86
C ARG A 159 6.04 -17.29 0.39
N SER A 160 6.33 -16.64 -0.74
CA SER A 160 7.68 -16.56 -1.28
C SER A 160 8.46 -15.41 -0.62
N PRO A 161 9.77 -15.60 -0.32
CA PRO A 161 10.58 -14.54 0.24
C PRO A 161 10.65 -13.30 -0.66
N ILE A 162 10.30 -12.13 -0.11
CA ILE A 162 10.51 -10.83 -0.75
C ILE A 162 11.74 -10.18 -0.11
N ARG A 163 12.78 -9.94 -0.90
CA ARG A 163 14.00 -9.25 -0.45
C ARG A 163 14.02 -7.84 -1.02
N LEU A 164 13.68 -6.87 -0.18
CA LEU A 164 13.79 -5.46 -0.53
C LEU A 164 15.18 -4.95 -0.19
N ALA A 165 15.86 -4.37 -1.18
CA ALA A 165 17.04 -3.56 -0.92
C ALA A 165 16.59 -2.21 -0.34
N LYS A 166 17.51 -1.53 0.35
CA LYS A 166 17.27 -0.14 0.75
C LYS A 166 17.00 0.69 -0.51
N ILE A 167 15.87 1.41 -0.51
CA ILE A 167 15.52 2.31 -1.60
C ILE A 167 16.26 3.63 -1.36
N ALA A 168 17.27 3.92 -2.17
CA ALA A 168 18.04 5.17 -2.12
C ALA A 168 18.06 5.91 -3.46
N THR A 169 17.62 5.26 -4.53
CA THR A 169 17.56 5.84 -5.87
C THR A 169 16.27 5.45 -6.57
N THR A 170 15.90 6.22 -7.60
CA THR A 170 14.82 5.87 -8.53
C THR A 170 14.94 4.45 -9.10
N ASN A 171 16.16 3.97 -9.39
CA ASN A 171 16.38 2.62 -9.93
C ASN A 171 16.10 1.52 -8.88
N ASP A 172 16.36 1.79 -7.60
CA ASP A 172 16.05 0.87 -6.50
C ASP A 172 14.53 0.73 -6.33
N LEU A 173 13.80 1.84 -6.41
CA LEU A 173 12.33 1.83 -6.37
C LEU A 173 11.76 1.09 -7.60
N GLN A 174 12.31 1.34 -8.78
CA GLN A 174 11.90 0.64 -10.00
C GLN A 174 12.09 -0.88 -9.88
N THR A 175 13.23 -1.30 -9.33
CA THR A 175 13.55 -2.73 -9.10
C THR A 175 12.59 -3.33 -8.09
N THR A 176 12.29 -2.60 -7.01
CA THR A 176 11.35 -3.01 -5.96
C THR A 176 9.93 -3.20 -6.51
N LEU A 177 9.43 -2.24 -7.29
CA LEU A 177 8.09 -2.32 -7.90
C LEU A 177 7.98 -3.49 -8.90
N ARG A 178 9.03 -3.74 -9.70
CA ARG A 178 9.08 -4.91 -10.60
C ARG A 178 9.07 -6.22 -9.82
N LEU A 179 9.81 -6.30 -8.72
CA LEU A 179 9.82 -7.47 -7.84
C LEU A 179 8.42 -7.74 -7.29
N LEU A 180 7.74 -6.73 -6.75
CA LEU A 180 6.38 -6.88 -6.24
C LEU A 180 5.39 -7.30 -7.33
N GLY A 181 5.43 -6.65 -8.50
CA GLY A 181 4.55 -6.99 -9.63
C GLY A 181 4.78 -8.39 -10.22
N SER A 182 5.94 -9.01 -9.94
CA SER A 182 6.28 -10.36 -10.40
C SER A 182 5.81 -11.48 -9.46
N ILE A 183 5.23 -11.16 -8.30
CA ILE A 183 4.79 -12.17 -7.32
C ILE A 183 3.70 -13.05 -7.96
N PRO A 184 3.89 -14.38 -8.01
CA PRO A 184 2.89 -15.30 -8.55
C PRO A 184 1.61 -15.29 -7.71
N SER A 185 0.47 -15.51 -8.35
CA SER A 185 -0.83 -15.59 -7.66
C SER A 185 -0.89 -16.71 -6.62
N GLY A 186 -0.14 -17.80 -6.79
CA GLY A 186 -0.04 -18.89 -5.81
C GLY A 186 0.71 -18.53 -4.53
N ASP A 187 1.54 -17.49 -4.57
CA ASP A 187 2.34 -17.04 -3.43
C ASP A 187 1.73 -15.82 -2.75
N LEU A 188 0.95 -15.01 -3.48
CA LEU A 188 0.31 -13.80 -2.96
C LEU A 188 -0.86 -14.13 -2.01
N LEU A 189 -0.67 -13.83 -0.72
CA LEU A 189 -1.67 -14.08 0.32
C LEU A 189 -2.59 -12.89 0.54
N SER A 190 -2.05 -11.68 0.51
CA SER A 190 -2.80 -10.44 0.75
C SER A 190 -2.11 -9.26 0.08
N LEU A 191 -2.92 -8.31 -0.39
CA LEU A 191 -2.49 -7.03 -0.92
C LEU A 191 -3.38 -5.97 -0.32
N GLU A 192 -2.76 -4.86 0.09
CA GLU A 192 -3.45 -3.63 0.39
C GLU A 192 -2.72 -2.46 -0.25
N VAL A 193 -3.50 -1.56 -0.85
CA VAL A 193 -3.02 -0.35 -1.50
C VAL A 193 -3.70 0.84 -0.82
N ILE A 194 -2.90 1.70 -0.23
CA ILE A 194 -3.35 2.89 0.50
C ILE A 194 -2.74 4.10 -0.19
N TRP A 195 -3.52 5.16 -0.41
CA TRP A 195 -3.00 6.43 -0.86
C TRP A 195 -3.56 7.57 0.00
N GLN A 196 -2.78 8.65 0.10
CA GLN A 196 -3.14 9.84 0.86
C GLN A 196 -2.68 11.10 0.09
N PRO A 197 -3.49 12.16 0.04
CA PRO A 197 -4.87 12.24 0.56
C PRO A 197 -5.85 11.48 -0.33
N ASP A 198 -7.03 11.14 0.20
CA ASP A 198 -8.10 10.49 -0.58
C ASP A 198 -9.05 11.51 -1.25
N GLY A 199 -9.14 12.73 -0.72
CA GLY A 199 -10.00 13.76 -1.30
C GLY A 199 -9.57 14.16 -2.71
N ASN A 200 -10.55 14.32 -3.62
CA ASN A 200 -10.25 14.70 -4.99
C ASN A 200 -9.71 16.13 -5.03
N GLY A 201 -8.45 16.29 -5.42
CA GLY A 201 -7.78 17.59 -5.43
C GLY A 201 -6.98 17.89 -4.16
N ASP A 202 -7.04 17.04 -3.13
CA ASP A 202 -6.27 17.23 -1.90
C ASP A 202 -4.84 16.75 -2.07
N VAL A 203 -3.91 17.41 -1.36
CA VAL A 203 -2.46 17.16 -1.42
C VAL A 203 -1.85 17.32 -0.04
N LEU A 204 -0.75 16.60 0.20
CA LEU A 204 0.11 16.80 1.37
C LEU A 204 1.13 17.90 1.09
N THR A 205 1.37 18.77 2.05
CA THR A 205 2.54 19.63 2.06
C THR A 205 3.80 18.82 2.39
N SER A 206 4.99 19.38 2.11
CA SER A 206 6.26 18.76 2.51
C SER A 206 6.33 18.43 4.01
N THR A 207 5.84 19.33 4.87
CA THR A 207 5.85 19.14 6.32
C THR A 207 4.93 17.98 6.73
N GLU A 208 3.73 17.89 6.15
CA GLU A 208 2.80 16.79 6.44
C GLU A 208 3.37 15.45 5.96
N LEU A 209 3.94 15.40 4.76
CA LEU A 209 4.54 14.18 4.23
C LEU A 209 5.64 13.64 5.17
N VAL A 210 6.59 14.48 5.58
CA VAL A 210 7.68 14.07 6.48
C VAL A 210 7.17 13.75 7.89
N THR A 211 6.09 14.40 8.34
CA THR A 211 5.49 14.13 9.65
C THR A 211 4.78 12.77 9.68
N LEU A 212 4.02 12.46 8.63
CA LEU A 212 3.26 11.21 8.53
C LEU A 212 4.14 10.02 8.12
N TYR A 213 5.21 10.28 7.36
CA TYR A 213 6.12 9.28 6.80
C TYR A 213 7.59 9.64 7.05
N PRO A 214 8.05 9.65 8.31
CA PRO A 214 9.42 10.01 8.66
C PRO A 214 10.49 9.07 8.08
N GLU A 215 10.09 7.87 7.65
CA GLU A 215 10.94 6.84 7.03
C GLU A 215 11.26 7.09 5.56
N LEU A 216 10.50 7.96 4.87
CA LEU A 216 10.70 8.26 3.46
C LEU A 216 12.05 8.93 3.19
N GLN A 217 12.77 8.45 2.17
CA GLN A 217 14.06 9.00 1.73
C GLN A 217 13.95 9.54 0.32
N ALA A 218 14.63 10.65 0.04
CA ALA A 218 14.67 11.25 -1.29
C ALA A 218 15.38 10.31 -2.30
N LEU A 219 14.89 10.27 -3.54
CA LEU A 219 15.32 9.34 -4.60
C LEU A 219 16.27 9.93 -5.65
#